data_AF-F5X5Y3-F1
#
_entry.id   AF-F5X5Y3-F1
#
_cell.length_a   1.000
_cell.length_b   1.000
_cell.length_c   1.000
_cell.angle_alpha   90.00
_cell.angle_beta   90.00
_cell.angle_gamma   90.00
#
_symmetry.space_group_name_H-M   'P 1'
#
loop_
_entity.id
_entity.type
_entity.pdbx_description
1 polymer ?
#
loop_
_entity_poly.entity_id
_entity_poly.type
_entity_poly.pdbx_seq_one_letter_code
_entity_poly.pdbx_strand_id
1 'polypeptide(L)'
;MKVTNAVELEKALRAGETSIELTNSIGMPSSIHLQKGQKLVASGDNVLLSFINGGGISLAGDNEISGLAIQTNTKDRAIWIDAVEEDLGTIRLNNLLVTGMVQLLMRAPSKTLEVAAENVDVIAADARSYSERPMKYGVNVYQGAFTVYNYNPEEGSHIQITAKNISVGRKLAPVFGSGIFLSGFNDESGLVEIAELTTGDVYSNGMIPTGQPNLITGGIFIVYGAYVKSIVSNGLVETYGTNDMVLDVWGKVDKWVTKEKVVSYGPSGIGFVNFGSVGFFQAEKAVETYGLGARGFNQYDGTITEAIFHDIVTEGDGSIGMQFSMPVGKIVLENGVTTKGSVGQTLVKGEIKTLHADAISVLKGGEIKELVVQGNLVTEGNDVVGYHVNGGQVHKLSLDGELITKGQESKAIVIENDGQTPTQALQQYL
;
A
#
# COMPACT_ATOMS: atom_id res chain seq x y z
N MET A 1 -12.91 12.22 -34.13
CA MET A 1 -13.91 13.30 -34.18
C MET A 1 -13.60 14.34 -33.11
N LYS A 2 -13.51 15.62 -33.46
CA LYS A 2 -13.38 16.71 -32.47
C LYS A 2 -14.75 17.08 -31.91
N VAL A 3 -14.83 17.28 -30.61
CA VAL A 3 -16.06 17.69 -29.90
C VAL A 3 -15.77 18.85 -28.95
N THR A 4 -16.77 19.72 -28.78
CA THR A 4 -16.66 20.97 -28.00
C THR A 4 -17.69 21.07 -26.87
N ASN A 5 -18.71 20.22 -26.87
CA ASN A 5 -19.82 20.27 -25.92
C ASN A 5 -20.43 18.87 -25.68
N ALA A 6 -21.27 18.76 -24.66
CA ALA A 6 -21.87 17.50 -24.23
C ALA A 6 -22.71 16.81 -25.33
N VAL A 7 -23.45 17.58 -26.12
CA VAL A 7 -24.30 17.04 -27.19
C VAL A 7 -23.45 16.40 -28.28
N GLU A 8 -22.36 17.05 -28.67
CA GLU A 8 -21.40 16.51 -29.64
C GLU A 8 -20.70 15.27 -29.12
N LEU A 9 -20.29 15.26 -27.84
CA LEU A 9 -19.68 14.10 -27.20
C LEU A 9 -20.65 12.91 -27.17
N GLU A 10 -21.89 13.09 -26.71
CA GLU A 10 -22.90 12.03 -26.73
C GLU A 10 -23.15 11.49 -28.14
N LYS A 11 -23.22 12.38 -29.13
CA LYS A 11 -23.40 11.99 -30.52
C LYS A 11 -22.23 11.15 -31.02
N ALA A 12 -20.99 11.55 -30.73
CA ALA A 12 -19.79 10.82 -31.11
C ALA A 12 -19.73 9.42 -30.47
N LEU A 13 -20.07 9.34 -29.17
CA LEU A 13 -20.15 8.08 -28.43
C LEU A 13 -21.18 7.13 -29.06
N ARG A 14 -22.41 7.62 -29.31
CA ARG A 14 -23.49 6.81 -29.93
C ARG A 14 -23.19 6.41 -31.37
N ALA A 15 -22.43 7.23 -32.09
CA ALA A 15 -22.01 6.92 -33.45
C ALA A 15 -20.90 5.87 -33.52
N GLY A 16 -20.33 5.44 -32.38
CA GLY A 16 -19.23 4.49 -32.35
C GLY A 16 -17.92 5.08 -32.89
N GLU A 17 -17.73 6.40 -32.75
CA GLU A 17 -16.49 7.05 -33.18
C GLU A 17 -15.30 6.44 -32.41
N THR A 18 -14.29 5.96 -33.15
CA THR A 18 -13.16 5.24 -32.56
C THR A 18 -12.22 6.15 -31.77
N SER A 19 -12.13 7.43 -32.16
CA SER A 19 -11.31 8.42 -31.48
C SER A 19 -12.08 9.72 -31.33
N ILE A 20 -12.27 10.15 -30.10
CA ILE A 20 -13.02 11.36 -29.73
C ILE A 20 -12.05 12.31 -29.03
N GLU A 21 -11.87 13.49 -29.61
CA GLU A 21 -10.95 14.51 -29.13
C GLU A 21 -11.74 15.67 -28.51
N LEU A 22 -11.57 15.89 -27.22
CA LEU A 22 -12.17 17.01 -26.49
C LEU A 22 -11.32 18.25 -26.69
N THR A 23 -11.95 19.27 -27.27
CA THR A 23 -11.29 20.56 -27.56
C THR A 23 -11.64 21.66 -26.57
N ASN A 24 -12.61 21.42 -25.70
CA ASN A 24 -13.03 22.29 -24.60
C ASN A 24 -13.37 21.44 -23.37
N SER A 25 -13.43 22.10 -22.21
CA SER A 25 -13.98 21.48 -21.01
C SER A 25 -15.49 21.25 -21.15
N ILE A 26 -15.97 20.08 -20.74
CA ILE A 26 -17.35 19.64 -20.92
C ILE A 26 -17.94 19.20 -19.57
N GLY A 27 -19.14 19.70 -19.28
CA GLY A 27 -19.98 19.19 -18.19
C GLY A 27 -20.97 18.14 -18.72
N MET A 28 -20.91 16.93 -18.18
CA MET A 28 -21.84 15.85 -18.48
C MET A 28 -22.89 15.71 -17.37
N PRO A 29 -24.19 15.56 -17.73
CA PRO A 29 -25.25 15.40 -16.74
C PRO A 29 -25.19 14.04 -16.03
N SER A 30 -24.58 13.03 -16.66
CA SER A 30 -24.46 11.65 -16.17
C SER A 30 -23.20 10.98 -16.70
N SER A 31 -22.88 9.80 -16.18
CA SER A 31 -21.82 8.92 -16.69
C SER A 31 -21.87 8.71 -18.20
N ILE A 32 -20.69 8.48 -18.78
CA ILE A 32 -20.54 8.05 -20.18
C ILE A 32 -19.93 6.65 -20.25
N HIS A 33 -20.20 5.96 -21.35
CA HIS A 33 -19.67 4.63 -21.62
C HIS A 33 -18.82 4.66 -22.89
N LEU A 34 -17.57 4.21 -22.80
CA LEU A 34 -16.72 3.95 -23.95
C LEU A 34 -16.88 2.49 -24.38
N GLN A 35 -17.41 2.30 -25.58
CA GLN A 35 -17.46 1.00 -26.24
C GLN A 35 -16.05 0.47 -26.50
N LYS A 36 -15.94 -0.84 -26.71
CA LYS A 36 -14.64 -1.49 -26.91
C LYS A 36 -13.86 -0.83 -28.05
N GLY A 37 -12.60 -0.47 -27.79
CA GLY A 37 -11.72 0.17 -28.77
C GLY A 37 -11.85 1.69 -28.91
N GLN A 38 -12.81 2.33 -28.22
CA GLN A 38 -12.96 3.79 -28.27
C GLN A 38 -11.89 4.51 -27.45
N LYS A 39 -11.46 5.66 -27.97
CA LYS A 39 -10.48 6.56 -27.35
C LYS A 39 -11.12 7.90 -27.02
N LEU A 40 -10.82 8.42 -25.83
CA LEU A 40 -11.23 9.73 -25.36
C LEU A 40 -9.99 10.53 -24.97
N VAL A 41 -9.64 11.54 -25.77
CA VAL A 41 -8.38 12.27 -25.63
C VAL A 41 -8.63 13.76 -25.53
N ALA A 42 -7.81 14.48 -24.76
CA ALA A 42 -7.79 15.93 -24.76
C ALA A 42 -6.92 16.47 -25.89
N SER A 43 -7.33 17.60 -26.48
CA SER A 43 -6.50 18.33 -27.46
C SER A 43 -5.38 19.17 -26.84
N GLY A 44 -5.39 19.36 -25.52
CA GLY A 44 -4.43 20.18 -24.78
C GLY A 44 -4.53 19.97 -23.28
N ASP A 45 -3.69 20.67 -22.52
CA ASP A 45 -3.61 20.51 -21.07
C ASP A 45 -4.87 21.04 -20.36
N ASN A 46 -5.21 20.43 -19.23
CA ASN A 46 -6.29 20.86 -18.32
C ASN A 46 -7.70 20.88 -18.94
N VAL A 47 -7.96 20.07 -19.97
CA VAL A 47 -9.32 19.86 -20.46
C VAL A 47 -10.12 19.07 -19.42
N LEU A 48 -11.11 19.72 -18.83
CA LEU A 48 -11.95 19.13 -17.78
C LEU A 48 -13.17 18.42 -18.38
N LEU A 49 -13.38 17.17 -17.99
CA LEU A 49 -14.61 16.44 -18.16
C LEU A 49 -15.24 16.20 -16.78
N SER A 50 -16.25 17.01 -16.44
CA SER A 50 -16.92 16.96 -15.14
C SER A 50 -18.29 16.28 -15.23
N PHE A 51 -18.64 15.48 -14.23
CA PHE A 51 -19.90 14.74 -14.15
C PHE A 51 -20.74 15.25 -12.99
N ILE A 52 -21.98 15.66 -13.30
CA ILE A 52 -22.88 16.28 -12.30
C ILE A 52 -23.56 15.21 -11.43
N ASN A 53 -24.03 14.11 -12.03
CA ASN A 53 -24.71 13.02 -11.34
C ASN A 53 -24.06 11.67 -11.67
N GLY A 54 -23.72 10.89 -10.64
CA GLY A 54 -23.17 9.55 -10.78
C GLY A 54 -21.67 9.51 -11.11
N GLY A 55 -21.23 8.37 -11.64
CA GLY A 55 -19.83 8.14 -11.99
C GLY A 55 -19.36 8.90 -13.22
N GLY A 56 -18.09 8.77 -13.55
CA GLY A 56 -17.47 9.29 -14.76
C GLY A 56 -17.60 8.37 -15.97
N ILE A 57 -16.52 7.69 -16.32
CA ILE A 57 -16.35 6.96 -17.58
C ILE A 57 -16.32 5.44 -17.31
N SER A 58 -17.26 4.70 -17.89
CA SER A 58 -17.18 3.23 -17.95
C SER A 58 -16.49 2.73 -19.21
N LEU A 59 -15.80 1.60 -19.08
CA LEU A 59 -14.91 1.02 -20.10
C LEU A 59 -15.34 -0.41 -20.48
N ALA A 60 -15.47 -0.69 -21.77
CA ALA A 60 -15.77 -2.02 -22.33
C ALA A 60 -14.52 -2.79 -22.82
N GLY A 61 -13.31 -2.25 -22.67
CA GLY A 61 -12.06 -2.87 -23.11
C GLY A 61 -11.42 -2.19 -24.32
N ASP A 62 -10.15 -2.45 -24.59
CA ASP A 62 -9.35 -1.79 -25.64
C ASP A 62 -9.43 -0.25 -25.63
N ASN A 63 -9.79 0.35 -24.49
CA ASN A 63 -10.07 1.77 -24.37
C ASN A 63 -8.81 2.58 -24.11
N GLU A 64 -8.85 3.86 -24.49
CA GLU A 64 -7.81 4.83 -24.15
C GLU A 64 -8.44 6.10 -23.60
N ILE A 65 -7.97 6.56 -22.44
CA ILE A 65 -8.29 7.87 -21.88
C ILE A 65 -6.97 8.63 -21.71
N SER A 66 -6.86 9.82 -22.31
CA SER A 66 -5.59 10.56 -22.30
C SER A 66 -5.75 12.09 -22.12
N GLY A 67 -4.92 12.67 -21.25
CA GLY A 67 -4.75 14.13 -21.13
C GLY A 67 -5.91 14.88 -20.45
N LEU A 68 -6.80 14.17 -19.75
CA LEU A 68 -8.02 14.74 -19.20
C LEU A 68 -7.90 14.99 -17.69
N ALA A 69 -8.51 16.09 -17.25
CA ALA A 69 -8.96 16.23 -15.87
C ALA A 69 -10.38 15.65 -15.78
N ILE A 70 -10.60 14.67 -14.91
CA ILE A 70 -11.89 14.00 -14.72
C ILE A 70 -12.40 14.33 -13.33
N GLN A 71 -13.63 14.83 -13.24
CA GLN A 71 -14.20 15.23 -11.96
C GLN A 71 -15.57 14.61 -11.74
N THR A 72 -15.70 13.81 -10.68
CA THR A 72 -16.97 13.29 -10.16
C THR A 72 -17.15 13.70 -8.69
N ASN A 73 -18.20 13.20 -8.02
CA ASN A 73 -18.20 13.14 -6.56
C ASN A 73 -17.02 12.25 -6.10
N THR A 74 -16.40 12.56 -4.96
CA THR A 74 -15.28 11.77 -4.43
C THR A 74 -15.66 10.34 -4.09
N LYS A 75 -16.94 10.07 -3.78
CA LYS A 75 -17.45 8.73 -3.49
C LYS A 75 -17.73 7.90 -4.74
N ASP A 76 -17.83 8.54 -5.90
CA ASP A 76 -18.16 7.88 -7.15
C ASP A 76 -16.91 7.34 -7.88
N ARG A 77 -17.13 6.39 -8.78
CA ARG A 77 -16.08 5.90 -9.69
C ARG A 77 -15.93 6.90 -10.82
N ALA A 78 -14.75 7.50 -10.93
CA ALA A 78 -14.39 8.34 -12.06
C ALA A 78 -14.08 7.51 -13.30
N ILE A 79 -13.44 6.35 -13.13
CA ILE A 79 -13.13 5.41 -14.21
C ILE A 79 -13.39 3.99 -13.69
N TRP A 80 -14.16 3.19 -14.43
CA TRP A 80 -14.38 1.78 -14.09
C TRP A 80 -14.63 0.88 -15.30
N ILE A 81 -14.45 -0.42 -15.10
CA ILE A 81 -14.77 -1.44 -16.10
C ILE A 81 -16.26 -1.79 -16.00
N ASP A 82 -16.94 -1.75 -17.14
CA ASP A 82 -18.31 -2.21 -17.34
C ASP A 82 -18.34 -2.95 -18.69
N ALA A 83 -17.95 -4.22 -18.63
CA ALA A 83 -17.68 -5.04 -19.81
C ALA A 83 -18.24 -6.44 -19.60
N VAL A 84 -18.53 -7.13 -20.71
CA VAL A 84 -19.09 -8.50 -20.72
C VAL A 84 -18.30 -9.44 -21.63
N GLU A 85 -17.23 -8.94 -22.25
CA GLU A 85 -16.32 -9.69 -23.09
C GLU A 85 -15.37 -10.53 -22.23
N GLU A 86 -15.05 -11.74 -22.70
CA GLU A 86 -14.08 -12.63 -22.04
C GLU A 86 -12.66 -12.04 -22.11
N ASP A 87 -12.31 -11.39 -23.22
CA ASP A 87 -11.05 -10.67 -23.38
C ASP A 87 -11.30 -9.17 -23.51
N LEU A 88 -10.78 -8.39 -22.56
CA LEU A 88 -10.90 -6.94 -22.52
C LEU A 88 -9.79 -6.23 -23.30
N GLY A 89 -8.80 -6.96 -23.83
CA GLY A 89 -7.67 -6.37 -24.54
C GLY A 89 -6.88 -5.41 -23.65
N THR A 90 -6.50 -4.24 -24.16
CA THR A 90 -5.65 -3.29 -23.42
C THR A 90 -6.37 -1.98 -23.08
N ILE A 91 -6.51 -1.67 -21.79
CA ILE A 91 -6.94 -0.36 -21.30
C ILE A 91 -5.73 0.55 -21.06
N ARG A 92 -5.75 1.76 -21.62
CA ARG A 92 -4.68 2.77 -21.49
C ARG A 92 -5.19 4.03 -20.79
N LEU A 93 -4.55 4.40 -19.69
CA LEU A 93 -4.85 5.58 -18.89
C LEU A 93 -3.61 6.47 -18.83
N ASN A 94 -3.63 7.62 -19.51
CA ASN A 94 -2.42 8.43 -19.69
C ASN A 94 -2.65 9.90 -19.29
N ASN A 95 -1.76 10.46 -18.47
CA ASN A 95 -1.76 11.88 -18.11
C ASN A 95 -3.13 12.35 -17.60
N LEU A 96 -3.61 11.73 -16.52
CA LEU A 96 -4.94 11.96 -15.97
C LEU A 96 -4.88 12.63 -14.60
N LEU A 97 -5.71 13.64 -14.41
CA LEU A 97 -5.99 14.23 -13.10
C LEU A 97 -7.41 13.84 -12.68
N VAL A 98 -7.58 13.14 -11.57
CA VAL A 98 -8.84 12.46 -11.25
C VAL A 98 -9.38 12.86 -9.88
N THR A 99 -10.63 13.34 -9.83
CA THR A 99 -11.46 13.39 -8.61
C THR A 99 -12.52 12.29 -8.70
N GLY A 100 -12.54 11.40 -7.72
CA GLY A 100 -13.26 10.13 -7.75
C GLY A 100 -12.31 8.94 -7.86
N MET A 101 -12.85 7.74 -7.74
CA MET A 101 -12.06 6.50 -7.72
C MET A 101 -11.72 6.02 -9.14
N VAL A 102 -10.48 5.56 -9.34
CA VAL A 102 -10.10 4.74 -10.51
C VAL A 102 -10.21 3.28 -10.07
N GLN A 103 -11.23 2.56 -10.55
CA GLN A 103 -11.50 1.17 -10.17
C GLN A 103 -11.51 0.26 -11.40
N LEU A 104 -10.38 -0.39 -11.69
CA LEU A 104 -10.27 -1.42 -12.70
C LEU A 104 -10.56 -2.79 -12.07
N LEU A 105 -11.84 -3.05 -11.85
CA LEU A 105 -12.33 -4.31 -11.26
C LEU A 105 -12.88 -5.22 -12.36
N MET A 106 -12.21 -6.35 -12.60
CA MET A 106 -12.63 -7.36 -13.57
C MET A 106 -13.48 -8.44 -12.91
N ARG A 107 -14.58 -8.86 -13.54
CA ARG A 107 -15.49 -9.92 -13.07
C ARG A 107 -15.74 -10.91 -14.20
N ALA A 108 -16.25 -12.10 -13.86
CA ALA A 108 -16.83 -12.98 -14.85
C ALA A 108 -17.92 -12.24 -15.66
N PRO A 109 -17.99 -12.42 -17.00
CA PRO A 109 -17.24 -13.42 -17.78
C PRO A 109 -15.83 -12.98 -18.23
N SER A 110 -15.38 -11.76 -17.93
CA SER A 110 -14.06 -11.26 -18.33
C SER A 110 -12.93 -12.00 -17.64
N LYS A 111 -12.01 -12.57 -18.43
CA LYS A 111 -10.88 -13.36 -17.99
C LYS A 111 -9.55 -12.66 -18.17
N THR A 112 -9.36 -11.89 -19.23
CA THR A 112 -8.06 -11.32 -19.58
C THR A 112 -8.15 -9.81 -19.75
N LEU A 113 -7.15 -9.10 -19.21
CA LEU A 113 -7.02 -7.66 -19.34
C LEU A 113 -5.56 -7.26 -19.25
N GLU A 114 -5.12 -6.39 -20.16
CA GLU A 114 -3.89 -5.63 -20.02
C GLU A 114 -4.20 -4.18 -19.64
N VAL A 115 -3.42 -3.62 -18.72
CA VAL A 115 -3.53 -2.23 -18.29
C VAL A 115 -2.18 -1.52 -18.44
N ALA A 116 -2.19 -0.38 -19.10
CA ALA A 116 -1.09 0.57 -19.07
C ALA A 116 -1.59 1.90 -18.47
N ALA A 117 -1.14 2.21 -17.26
CA ALA A 117 -1.45 3.46 -16.59
C ALA A 117 -0.18 4.30 -16.43
N GLU A 118 -0.16 5.52 -16.95
CA GLU A 118 1.00 6.41 -16.87
C GLU A 118 0.55 7.82 -16.49
N ASN A 119 1.20 8.40 -15.48
CA ASN A 119 0.90 9.74 -14.96
C ASN A 119 -0.57 9.90 -14.58
N VAL A 120 -1.08 9.01 -13.72
CA VAL A 120 -2.43 9.08 -13.16
C VAL A 120 -2.35 9.63 -11.75
N ASP A 121 -3.00 10.77 -11.52
CA ASP A 121 -3.01 11.48 -10.26
C ASP A 121 -4.43 11.59 -9.70
N VAL A 122 -4.75 10.79 -8.69
CA VAL A 122 -6.06 10.79 -8.02
C VAL A 122 -6.02 11.76 -6.85
N ILE A 123 -6.56 12.96 -7.03
CA ILE A 123 -6.41 14.05 -6.06
C ILE A 123 -7.33 13.91 -4.85
N ALA A 124 -8.49 13.28 -5.02
CA ALA A 124 -9.45 13.05 -3.95
C ALA A 124 -10.39 11.88 -4.34
N ALA A 125 -10.60 10.96 -3.40
CA ALA A 125 -11.52 9.84 -3.54
C ALA A 125 -11.95 9.35 -2.15
N ASP A 126 -13.10 8.68 -2.06
CA ASP A 126 -13.56 7.95 -0.88
C ASP A 126 -14.00 6.54 -1.30
N ALA A 127 -13.11 5.57 -1.07
CA ALA A 127 -13.28 4.19 -1.48
C ALA A 127 -13.95 3.31 -0.39
N ARG A 128 -14.41 3.90 0.72
CA ARG A 128 -14.87 3.12 1.88
C ARG A 128 -16.22 2.44 1.66
N SER A 129 -17.04 2.91 0.72
CA SER A 129 -18.38 2.34 0.48
C SER A 129 -18.38 1.08 -0.40
N TYR A 130 -17.26 0.71 -1.01
CA TYR A 130 -17.21 -0.45 -1.91
C TYR A 130 -17.13 -1.77 -1.14
N SER A 131 -17.92 -2.76 -1.60
CA SER A 131 -18.20 -4.00 -0.88
C SER A 131 -17.19 -5.11 -1.15
N GLU A 132 -16.51 -5.09 -2.31
CA GLU A 132 -15.51 -6.09 -2.65
C GLU A 132 -14.26 -5.82 -1.81
N ARG A 133 -14.13 -6.55 -0.72
CA ARG A 133 -13.08 -6.37 0.26
C ARG A 133 -12.41 -7.71 0.50
N PRO A 134 -11.11 -7.82 0.18
CA PRO A 134 -10.32 -8.94 0.60
C PRO A 134 -10.40 -9.18 2.10
N MET A 135 -10.48 -10.45 2.48
CA MET A 135 -10.49 -10.89 3.87
C MET A 135 -9.41 -11.95 4.06
N LYS A 136 -8.45 -11.66 4.94
CA LYS A 136 -7.40 -12.59 5.39
C LYS A 136 -6.99 -12.18 6.80
N TYR A 137 -6.40 -13.08 7.57
CA TYR A 137 -5.86 -12.79 8.92
C TYR A 137 -6.85 -12.12 9.91
N GLY A 138 -8.15 -12.43 9.79
CA GLY A 138 -9.20 -11.87 10.65
C GLY A 138 -9.57 -10.40 10.36
N VAL A 139 -9.07 -9.82 9.28
CA VAL A 139 -9.32 -8.43 8.89
C VAL A 139 -9.91 -8.33 7.47
N ASN A 140 -10.70 -7.28 7.23
CA ASN A 140 -11.15 -6.87 5.90
C ASN A 140 -10.42 -5.59 5.49
N VAL A 141 -10.19 -5.43 4.19
CA VAL A 141 -9.44 -4.31 3.63
C VAL A 141 -10.36 -3.36 2.88
N TYR A 142 -10.31 -2.05 3.16
CA TYR A 142 -10.95 -1.07 2.27
C TYR A 142 -10.16 -0.95 0.96
N GLN A 143 -10.88 -0.85 -0.16
CA GLN A 143 -10.27 -0.60 -1.46
C GLN A 143 -9.54 0.76 -1.51
N GLY A 144 -8.77 0.97 -2.58
CA GLY A 144 -7.97 2.16 -2.78
C GLY A 144 -8.56 3.16 -3.77
N ALA A 145 -8.10 4.41 -3.68
CA ALA A 145 -8.40 5.45 -4.66
C ALA A 145 -7.98 5.05 -6.10
N PHE A 146 -6.85 4.36 -6.22
CA PHE A 146 -6.45 3.64 -7.44
C PHE A 146 -6.49 2.13 -7.16
N THR A 147 -7.46 1.44 -7.75
CA THR A 147 -7.72 0.02 -7.52
C THR A 147 -7.61 -0.77 -8.81
N VAL A 148 -6.81 -1.85 -8.78
CA VAL A 148 -6.83 -2.92 -9.79
C VAL A 148 -7.17 -4.20 -9.06
N TYR A 149 -8.32 -4.79 -9.42
CA TYR A 149 -8.84 -5.95 -8.72
C TYR A 149 -9.36 -6.96 -9.73
N ASN A 150 -8.66 -8.09 -9.87
CA ASN A 150 -9.25 -9.25 -10.51
C ASN A 150 -10.19 -9.97 -9.54
N TYR A 151 -11.49 -9.70 -9.67
CA TYR A 151 -12.55 -10.32 -8.86
C TYR A 151 -13.21 -11.50 -9.59
N ASN A 152 -12.56 -12.04 -10.62
CA ASN A 152 -13.02 -13.26 -11.29
C ASN A 152 -12.34 -14.48 -10.66
N PRO A 153 -13.09 -15.40 -10.01
CA PRO A 153 -12.52 -16.60 -9.40
C PRO A 153 -12.08 -17.67 -10.40
N GLU A 154 -12.43 -17.53 -11.68
CA GLU A 154 -12.18 -18.55 -12.69
C GLU A 154 -10.69 -18.80 -12.92
N GLU A 155 -10.32 -20.07 -13.06
CA GLU A 155 -8.96 -20.49 -13.39
C GLU A 155 -8.52 -19.88 -14.74
N GLY A 156 -7.28 -19.41 -14.79
CA GLY A 156 -6.73 -18.72 -15.97
C GLY A 156 -7.15 -17.26 -16.11
N SER A 157 -8.06 -16.75 -15.27
CA SER A 157 -8.32 -15.32 -15.22
C SER A 157 -7.10 -14.55 -14.72
N HIS A 158 -6.69 -13.53 -15.47
CA HIS A 158 -5.51 -12.74 -15.18
C HIS A 158 -5.65 -11.27 -15.64
N ILE A 159 -5.07 -10.36 -14.86
CA ILE A 159 -4.81 -8.99 -15.27
C ILE A 159 -3.29 -8.80 -15.33
N GLN A 160 -2.78 -8.26 -16.44
CA GLN A 160 -1.41 -7.77 -16.53
C GLN A 160 -1.41 -6.24 -16.47
N ILE A 161 -0.52 -5.64 -15.68
CA ILE A 161 -0.44 -4.19 -15.57
C ILE A 161 0.99 -3.65 -15.53
N THR A 162 1.17 -2.52 -16.18
CA THR A 162 2.27 -1.58 -15.94
C THR A 162 1.67 -0.26 -15.47
N ALA A 163 2.12 0.24 -14.32
CA ALA A 163 1.61 1.45 -13.70
C ALA A 163 2.78 2.39 -13.37
N LYS A 164 2.84 3.57 -14.01
CA LYS A 164 3.96 4.50 -13.90
C LYS A 164 3.50 5.86 -13.40
N ASN A 165 4.25 6.39 -12.44
CA ASN A 165 4.01 7.70 -11.85
C ASN A 165 2.56 7.86 -11.34
N ILE A 166 2.10 6.91 -10.54
CA ILE A 166 0.78 6.96 -9.91
C ILE A 166 0.88 7.78 -8.62
N SER A 167 0.03 8.80 -8.47
CA SER A 167 -0.04 9.61 -7.24
C SER A 167 -1.46 9.61 -6.70
N VAL A 168 -1.61 9.64 -5.37
CA VAL A 168 -2.94 9.67 -4.74
C VAL A 168 -2.96 10.60 -3.52
N GLY A 169 -4.01 11.41 -3.41
CA GLY A 169 -4.23 12.33 -2.31
C GLY A 169 -3.22 13.48 -2.24
N ARG A 170 -3.34 14.31 -1.21
CA ARG A 170 -2.43 15.41 -0.92
C ARG A 170 -2.12 15.47 0.57
N LYS A 171 -0.99 16.09 0.92
CA LYS A 171 -0.71 16.47 2.31
C LYS A 171 -1.88 17.29 2.86
N LEU A 172 -2.39 16.92 4.03
CA LEU A 172 -3.59 17.49 4.67
C LEU A 172 -4.93 17.28 3.94
N ALA A 173 -4.94 16.60 2.79
CA ALA A 173 -6.15 16.18 2.08
C ALA A 173 -5.94 14.77 1.49
N PRO A 174 -5.78 13.75 2.35
CA PRO A 174 -5.61 12.37 1.90
C PRO A 174 -6.88 11.84 1.24
N VAL A 175 -6.73 10.80 0.42
CA VAL A 175 -7.88 9.98 -0.02
C VAL A 175 -8.42 9.17 1.16
N PHE A 176 -9.71 8.82 1.12
CA PHE A 176 -10.34 7.98 2.13
C PHE A 176 -10.43 6.52 1.72
N GLY A 177 -10.05 5.62 2.62
CA GLY A 177 -9.77 4.21 2.30
C GLY A 177 -8.27 4.00 2.07
N SER A 178 -7.92 2.98 1.29
CA SER A 178 -6.53 2.75 0.88
C SER A 178 -6.09 3.77 -0.20
N GLY A 179 -4.79 3.91 -0.44
CA GLY A 179 -4.25 4.70 -1.53
C GLY A 179 -4.27 3.92 -2.85
N ILE A 180 -3.25 3.10 -3.04
CA ILE A 180 -3.09 2.18 -4.18
C ILE A 180 -3.39 0.77 -3.71
N PHE A 181 -4.26 0.06 -4.42
CA PHE A 181 -4.75 -1.25 -4.04
C PHE A 181 -4.67 -2.22 -5.23
N LEU A 182 -3.94 -3.31 -5.06
CA LEU A 182 -3.72 -4.34 -6.09
C LEU A 182 -4.11 -5.70 -5.52
N SER A 183 -5.12 -6.35 -6.10
CA SER A 183 -5.62 -7.63 -5.59
C SER A 183 -6.00 -8.60 -6.70
N GLY A 184 -5.63 -9.86 -6.53
CA GLY A 184 -6.28 -10.97 -7.21
C GLY A 184 -7.49 -11.49 -6.42
N PHE A 185 -8.14 -12.55 -6.91
CA PHE A 185 -9.30 -13.15 -6.25
C PHE A 185 -8.90 -14.01 -5.05
N ASN A 186 -7.83 -14.80 -5.18
CA ASN A 186 -7.13 -15.52 -4.12
C ASN A 186 -5.68 -15.81 -4.57
N ASP A 187 -4.93 -16.64 -3.84
CA ASP A 187 -3.53 -16.94 -4.14
C ASP A 187 -3.33 -17.87 -5.37
N GLU A 188 -4.40 -18.46 -5.92
CA GLU A 188 -4.37 -19.47 -7.00
C GLU A 188 -5.13 -19.04 -8.27
N SER A 189 -6.14 -18.18 -8.16
CA SER A 189 -7.00 -17.76 -9.27
C SER A 189 -7.31 -16.28 -9.24
N GLY A 190 -7.76 -15.77 -10.39
CA GLY A 190 -8.00 -14.34 -10.58
C GLY A 190 -6.74 -13.53 -10.33
N LEU A 191 -5.65 -13.84 -11.02
CA LEU A 191 -4.33 -13.27 -10.70
C LEU A 191 -4.19 -11.84 -11.23
N VAL A 192 -3.31 -11.06 -10.60
CA VAL A 192 -2.83 -9.77 -11.10
C VAL A 192 -1.31 -9.80 -11.15
N GLU A 193 -0.73 -9.65 -12.33
CA GLU A 193 0.73 -9.56 -12.54
C GLU A 193 1.13 -8.14 -12.90
N ILE A 194 2.10 -7.60 -12.16
CA ILE A 194 2.56 -6.23 -12.28
C ILE A 194 4.04 -6.25 -12.66
N ALA A 195 4.35 -5.79 -13.87
CA ALA A 195 5.74 -5.72 -14.33
C ALA A 195 6.51 -4.60 -13.61
N GLU A 196 5.89 -3.44 -13.48
CA GLU A 196 6.46 -2.27 -12.83
C GLU A 196 5.34 -1.40 -12.25
N LEU A 197 5.49 -1.02 -10.99
CA LEU A 197 4.72 0.03 -10.33
C LEU A 197 5.68 1.15 -9.91
N THR A 198 5.50 2.36 -10.43
CA THR A 198 6.16 3.55 -9.89
C THR A 198 5.16 4.55 -9.37
N THR A 199 5.43 5.12 -8.20
CA THR A 199 4.52 6.08 -7.55
C THR A 199 5.20 7.43 -7.36
N GLY A 200 4.40 8.50 -7.42
CA GLY A 200 4.72 9.77 -6.81
C GLY A 200 4.30 9.74 -5.34
N ASP A 201 3.74 10.84 -4.85
CA ASP A 201 3.23 10.93 -3.49
C ASP A 201 1.92 10.15 -3.30
N VAL A 202 1.77 9.55 -2.12
CA VAL A 202 0.61 8.76 -1.70
C VAL A 202 0.20 9.19 -0.30
N TYR A 203 -0.98 9.81 -0.17
CA TYR A 203 -1.57 10.23 1.10
C TYR A 203 -2.93 9.56 1.30
N SER A 204 -3.07 8.69 2.30
CA SER A 204 -4.33 7.99 2.58
C SER A 204 -4.75 8.06 4.04
N ASN A 205 -6.06 8.00 4.28
CA ASN A 205 -6.65 7.90 5.60
C ASN A 205 -7.81 6.92 5.53
N GLY A 206 -7.69 5.77 6.18
CA GLY A 206 -8.73 4.75 6.15
C GLY A 206 -10.05 5.21 6.76
N MET A 207 -10.01 6.24 7.62
CA MET A 207 -11.17 6.74 8.37
C MET A 207 -11.93 5.59 9.06
N ILE A 208 -11.18 4.59 9.56
CA ILE A 208 -11.70 3.44 10.28
C ILE A 208 -12.21 3.92 11.64
N PRO A 209 -13.49 3.66 11.99
CA PRO A 209 -14.02 4.01 13.30
C PRO A 209 -13.27 3.33 14.43
N THR A 210 -13.09 4.01 15.56
CA THR A 210 -12.53 3.42 16.77
C THR A 210 -13.29 2.16 17.18
N GLY A 211 -12.58 1.12 17.61
CA GLY A 211 -13.17 -0.15 18.03
C GLY A 211 -13.50 -1.12 16.89
N GLN A 212 -12.98 -0.89 15.67
CA GLN A 212 -13.07 -1.82 14.53
C GLN A 212 -11.71 -2.47 14.24
N PRO A 213 -11.24 -3.43 15.07
CA PRO A 213 -9.92 -4.05 14.90
C PRO A 213 -9.85 -4.99 13.67
N ASN A 214 -10.99 -5.36 13.11
CA ASN A 214 -11.14 -6.23 11.94
C ASN A 214 -11.16 -5.46 10.61
N LEU A 215 -10.81 -4.16 10.62
CA LEU A 215 -10.70 -3.32 9.43
C LEU A 215 -9.32 -2.69 9.39
N ILE A 216 -8.72 -2.72 8.19
CA ILE A 216 -7.42 -2.11 7.91
C ILE A 216 -7.45 -1.40 6.55
N THR A 217 -6.52 -0.46 6.35
CA THR A 217 -6.23 0.10 5.02
C THR A 217 -4.73 0.14 4.75
N GLY A 218 -4.35 0.46 3.51
CA GLY A 218 -2.97 0.55 3.06
C GLY A 218 -2.71 1.85 2.30
N GLY A 219 -1.56 2.51 2.50
CA GLY A 219 -1.07 3.52 1.56
C GLY A 219 -0.84 2.89 0.18
N ILE A 220 -0.01 1.84 0.15
CA ILE A 220 0.14 0.93 -1.00
C ILE A 220 -0.07 -0.50 -0.49
N PHE A 221 -1.09 -1.18 -1.02
CA PHE A 221 -1.48 -2.51 -0.59
C PHE A 221 -1.36 -3.52 -1.73
N ILE A 222 -0.43 -4.47 -1.57
CA ILE A 222 -0.26 -5.64 -2.45
C ILE A 222 -0.96 -6.85 -1.82
N VAL A 223 -2.19 -7.11 -2.25
CA VAL A 223 -3.06 -8.12 -1.62
C VAL A 223 -2.78 -9.52 -2.22
N TYR A 224 -3.46 -10.55 -1.72
CA TYR A 224 -3.36 -11.91 -2.26
C TYR A 224 -3.65 -11.96 -3.78
N GLY A 225 -3.09 -12.95 -4.46
CA GLY A 225 -3.21 -13.09 -5.92
C GLY A 225 -2.55 -11.98 -6.75
N ALA A 226 -1.95 -10.97 -6.12
CA ALA A 226 -1.12 -9.97 -6.77
C ALA A 226 0.37 -10.36 -6.71
N TYR A 227 1.03 -10.30 -7.85
CA TYR A 227 2.47 -10.50 -8.00
C TYR A 227 3.11 -9.29 -8.67
N VAL A 228 4.02 -8.63 -7.98
CA VAL A 228 4.74 -7.44 -8.48
C VAL A 228 6.23 -7.74 -8.66
N LYS A 229 6.75 -7.54 -9.86
CA LYS A 229 8.19 -7.70 -10.13
C LYS A 229 9.02 -6.55 -9.56
N SER A 230 8.54 -5.32 -9.68
CA SER A 230 9.28 -4.14 -9.20
C SER A 230 8.34 -3.02 -8.78
N ILE A 231 8.53 -2.49 -7.57
CA ILE A 231 7.90 -1.28 -7.07
C ILE A 231 8.98 -0.24 -6.79
N VAL A 232 8.78 0.99 -7.29
CA VAL A 232 9.59 2.16 -6.92
C VAL A 232 8.68 3.28 -6.45
N SER A 233 8.65 3.51 -5.14
CA SER A 233 7.96 4.67 -4.57
C SER A 233 8.90 5.86 -4.61
N ASN A 234 8.72 6.74 -5.61
CA ASN A 234 9.58 7.93 -5.78
C ASN A 234 9.18 9.06 -4.83
N GLY A 235 7.89 9.17 -4.49
CA GLY A 235 7.38 10.16 -3.56
C GLY A 235 7.14 9.59 -2.15
N LEU A 236 6.66 10.47 -1.28
CA LEU A 236 6.31 10.17 0.11
C LEU A 236 5.10 9.24 0.16
N VAL A 237 5.12 8.24 1.05
CA VAL A 237 3.92 7.43 1.37
C VAL A 237 3.54 7.71 2.81
N GLU A 238 2.37 8.31 3.03
CA GLU A 238 1.93 8.82 4.33
C GLU A 238 0.49 8.39 4.65
N THR A 239 0.29 7.79 5.83
CA THR A 239 -1.05 7.40 6.33
C THR A 239 -1.40 8.07 7.66
N TYR A 240 -2.71 8.26 7.89
CA TYR A 240 -3.20 9.05 9.03
C TYR A 240 -4.16 8.32 9.97
N GLY A 241 -4.86 7.28 9.49
CA GLY A 241 -5.97 6.64 10.20
C GLY A 241 -5.57 5.44 11.05
N THR A 242 -6.44 5.08 11.98
CA THR A 242 -6.29 3.88 12.82
C THR A 242 -6.21 2.62 11.96
N ASN A 243 -5.26 1.74 12.28
CA ASN A 243 -4.98 0.50 11.53
C ASN A 243 -4.66 0.73 10.04
N ASP A 244 -4.17 1.93 9.69
CA ASP A 244 -3.64 2.19 8.36
C ASP A 244 -2.20 1.73 8.28
N MET A 245 -1.98 0.65 7.54
CA MET A 245 -0.65 0.23 7.14
C MET A 245 -0.16 1.19 6.06
N VAL A 246 1.12 1.56 6.05
CA VAL A 246 1.66 2.40 4.98
C VAL A 246 1.95 1.54 3.77
N LEU A 247 2.76 0.50 3.96
CA LEU A 247 3.11 -0.50 2.96
C LEU A 247 2.72 -1.89 3.48
N ASP A 248 1.80 -2.58 2.81
CA ASP A 248 1.31 -3.89 3.23
C ASP A 248 1.38 -4.91 2.09
N VAL A 249 2.00 -6.06 2.35
CA VAL A 249 2.19 -7.15 1.39
C VAL A 249 1.57 -8.44 1.91
N TRP A 250 0.48 -8.87 1.28
CA TRP A 250 -0.07 -10.22 1.43
C TRP A 250 0.25 -11.11 0.22
N GLY A 251 0.47 -10.50 -0.94
CA GLY A 251 0.84 -11.19 -2.19
C GLY A 251 2.34 -11.43 -2.32
N LYS A 252 2.87 -11.27 -3.53
CA LYS A 252 4.31 -11.45 -3.82
C LYS A 252 4.91 -10.19 -4.42
N VAL A 253 6.08 -9.79 -3.92
CA VAL A 253 6.87 -8.67 -4.44
C VAL A 253 8.33 -9.09 -4.60
N ASP A 254 8.87 -9.08 -5.82
CA ASP A 254 10.29 -9.42 -6.02
C ASP A 254 11.21 -8.29 -5.54
N LYS A 255 10.88 -7.03 -5.83
CA LYS A 255 11.66 -5.85 -5.45
C LYS A 255 10.78 -4.66 -5.10
N TRP A 256 11.05 -3.99 -3.98
CA TRP A 256 10.46 -2.71 -3.62
C TRP A 256 11.53 -1.75 -3.10
N VAL A 257 11.63 -0.56 -3.71
CA VAL A 257 12.46 0.54 -3.22
C VAL A 257 11.59 1.77 -2.90
N THR A 258 11.77 2.37 -1.74
CA THR A 258 11.20 3.68 -1.40
C THR A 258 12.31 4.73 -1.32
N LYS A 259 12.17 5.80 -2.11
CA LYS A 259 13.19 6.87 -2.21
C LYS A 259 13.00 7.99 -1.19
N GLU A 260 11.76 8.19 -0.77
CA GLU A 260 11.37 9.13 0.26
C GLU A 260 10.87 8.39 1.50
N LYS A 261 10.52 9.17 2.53
CA LYS A 261 10.06 8.62 3.81
C LYS A 261 8.79 7.79 3.66
N VAL A 262 8.59 6.89 4.61
CA VAL A 262 7.36 6.11 4.81
C VAL A 262 6.82 6.50 6.18
N VAL A 263 5.62 7.09 6.24
CA VAL A 263 5.14 7.76 7.46
C VAL A 263 3.75 7.28 7.86
N SER A 264 3.55 6.99 9.14
CA SER A 264 2.22 6.73 9.71
C SER A 264 1.97 7.56 10.98
N TYR A 265 0.81 8.19 11.07
CA TYR A 265 0.37 8.91 12.28
C TYR A 265 -0.72 8.18 13.06
N GLY A 266 -1.34 7.17 12.46
CA GLY A 266 -2.50 6.48 13.02
C GLY A 266 -2.14 5.50 14.14
N PRO A 267 -3.02 5.33 15.15
CA PRO A 267 -2.89 4.25 16.12
C PRO A 267 -2.81 2.88 15.42
N SER A 268 -1.92 2.00 15.91
CA SER A 268 -1.63 0.69 15.34
C SER A 268 -1.27 0.70 13.85
N GLY A 269 -0.85 1.86 13.31
CA GLY A 269 -0.29 1.96 11.97
C GLY A 269 1.08 1.29 11.90
N ILE A 270 1.40 0.69 10.75
CA ILE A 270 2.69 0.03 10.51
C ILE A 270 3.33 0.60 9.25
N GLY A 271 4.60 1.00 9.34
CA GLY A 271 5.35 1.54 8.21
C GLY A 271 5.51 0.51 7.08
N PHE A 272 6.03 -0.67 7.39
CA PHE A 272 6.06 -1.78 6.45
C PHE A 272 5.69 -3.09 7.13
N VAL A 273 4.67 -3.77 6.61
CA VAL A 273 4.24 -5.08 7.10
C VAL A 273 4.21 -6.10 5.98
N ASN A 274 4.76 -7.28 6.27
CA ASN A 274 4.77 -8.40 5.36
C ASN A 274 4.06 -9.62 5.96
N PHE A 275 3.10 -10.11 5.19
CA PHE A 275 2.43 -11.40 5.34
C PHE A 275 2.70 -12.34 4.14
N GLY A 276 3.19 -11.80 3.04
CA GLY A 276 3.42 -12.50 1.78
C GLY A 276 4.89 -12.85 1.56
N SER A 277 5.32 -12.79 0.30
CA SER A 277 6.71 -13.06 -0.07
C SER A 277 7.38 -11.82 -0.66
N VAL A 278 8.47 -11.40 -0.05
CA VAL A 278 9.27 -10.26 -0.50
C VAL A 278 10.69 -10.74 -0.84
N GLY A 279 11.13 -10.51 -2.07
CA GLY A 279 12.52 -10.76 -2.45
C GLY A 279 13.45 -9.74 -1.79
N PHE A 280 13.38 -8.50 -2.25
CA PHE A 280 14.21 -7.40 -1.78
C PHE A 280 13.37 -6.18 -1.42
N PHE A 281 13.60 -5.62 -0.23
CA PHE A 281 13.05 -4.33 0.19
C PHE A 281 14.17 -3.34 0.52
N GLN A 282 14.02 -2.07 0.11
CA GLN A 282 14.90 -1.00 0.54
C GLN A 282 14.12 0.28 0.83
N ALA A 283 14.33 0.84 2.03
CA ALA A 283 13.93 2.21 2.35
C ALA A 283 15.16 3.11 2.40
N GLU A 284 15.30 3.99 1.40
CA GLU A 284 16.44 4.94 1.29
C GLU A 284 16.35 6.12 2.27
N LYS A 285 15.20 6.26 2.94
CA LYS A 285 14.90 7.24 3.99
C LYS A 285 14.18 6.58 5.15
N ALA A 286 13.99 7.36 6.22
CA ALA A 286 13.35 6.91 7.45
C ALA A 286 11.96 6.30 7.23
N VAL A 287 11.70 5.23 7.98
CA VAL A 287 10.34 4.74 8.25
C VAL A 287 9.91 5.30 9.61
N GLU A 288 8.88 6.14 9.64
CA GLU A 288 8.47 6.90 10.82
C GLU A 288 7.01 6.58 11.20
N THR A 289 6.77 6.15 12.44
CA THR A 289 5.40 5.88 12.92
C THR A 289 5.13 6.46 14.30
N TYR A 290 4.03 7.20 14.48
CA TYR A 290 3.81 8.04 15.68
C TYR A 290 2.56 7.68 16.52
N GLY A 291 1.84 6.61 16.17
CA GLY A 291 0.61 6.21 16.84
C GLY A 291 0.83 5.29 18.06
N LEU A 292 -0.16 5.25 18.96
CA LEU A 292 -0.24 4.21 20.00
C LEU A 292 -0.14 2.81 19.35
N GLY A 293 0.79 1.98 19.82
CA GLY A 293 0.99 0.63 19.32
C GLY A 293 1.51 0.56 17.88
N ALA A 294 2.00 1.67 17.33
CA ALA A 294 2.50 1.75 15.95
C ALA A 294 3.85 1.06 15.78
N ARG A 295 4.19 0.68 14.54
CA ARG A 295 5.39 -0.12 14.30
C ARG A 295 6.13 0.29 13.04
N GLY A 296 7.45 0.23 13.07
CA GLY A 296 8.26 0.54 11.89
C GLY A 296 8.19 -0.59 10.87
N PHE A 297 8.57 -1.79 11.28
CA PHE A 297 8.58 -2.98 10.43
C PHE A 297 8.04 -4.23 11.11
N ASN A 298 7.22 -5.00 10.40
CA ASN A 298 6.69 -6.28 10.86
C ASN A 298 6.85 -7.40 9.83
N GLN A 299 7.52 -8.48 10.22
CA GLN A 299 7.43 -9.77 9.54
C GLN A 299 6.45 -10.67 10.29
N TYR A 300 5.22 -10.81 9.79
CA TYR A 300 4.14 -11.52 10.47
C TYR A 300 3.78 -12.87 9.89
N ASP A 301 3.90 -13.03 8.58
CA ASP A 301 3.67 -14.26 7.82
C ASP A 301 4.55 -14.26 6.58
N GLY A 302 4.69 -15.42 5.93
CA GLY A 302 5.49 -15.57 4.72
C GLY A 302 6.98 -15.31 4.96
N THR A 303 7.67 -14.71 3.99
CA THR A 303 9.14 -14.57 4.01
C THR A 303 9.62 -13.25 3.41
N ILE A 304 10.79 -12.80 3.86
CA ILE A 304 11.57 -11.76 3.20
C ILE A 304 13.02 -12.23 3.02
N THR A 305 13.59 -12.08 1.82
CA THR A 305 14.97 -12.54 1.57
C THR A 305 16.00 -11.51 2.03
N GLU A 306 15.83 -10.25 1.66
CA GLU A 306 16.68 -9.15 2.13
C GLU A 306 15.87 -7.86 2.32
N ALA A 307 16.15 -7.13 3.40
CA ALA A 307 15.59 -5.81 3.64
C ALA A 307 16.68 -4.85 4.14
N ILE A 308 16.74 -3.65 3.55
CA ILE A 308 17.66 -2.57 3.92
C ILE A 308 16.84 -1.37 4.36
N PHE A 309 17.13 -0.85 5.54
CA PHE A 309 16.47 0.33 6.10
C PHE A 309 17.52 1.39 6.40
N HIS A 310 17.28 2.62 5.96
CA HIS A 310 18.10 3.77 6.34
C HIS A 310 18.03 4.01 7.86
N ASP A 311 16.84 4.25 8.40
CA ASP A 311 16.55 4.29 9.84
C ASP A 311 15.07 4.01 10.10
N ILE A 312 14.74 3.62 11.34
CA ILE A 312 13.37 3.42 11.79
C ILE A 312 13.13 4.27 13.04
N VAL A 313 12.04 5.04 13.04
CA VAL A 313 11.60 5.85 14.17
C VAL A 313 10.17 5.46 14.54
N THR A 314 9.96 5.08 15.79
CA THR A 314 8.62 4.80 16.32
C THR A 314 8.35 5.60 17.60
N GLU A 315 7.16 6.15 17.72
CA GLU A 315 6.71 6.90 18.89
C GLU A 315 5.30 6.47 19.27
N GLY A 316 5.08 6.22 20.57
CA GLY A 316 3.80 5.81 21.14
C GLY A 316 3.95 4.63 22.09
N ASP A 317 3.07 4.51 23.07
CA ASP A 317 3.09 3.37 24.00
C ASP A 317 2.77 2.06 23.26
N GLY A 318 3.52 1.01 23.58
CA GLY A 318 3.48 -0.28 22.90
C GLY A 318 3.99 -0.23 21.45
N SER A 319 4.67 0.86 21.04
CA SER A 319 5.25 0.98 19.71
C SER A 319 6.51 0.14 19.54
N ILE A 320 6.70 -0.47 18.38
CA ILE A 320 7.85 -1.37 18.17
C ILE A 320 8.58 -0.99 16.90
N GLY A 321 9.89 -0.75 16.98
CA GLY A 321 10.72 -0.44 15.81
C GLY A 321 10.66 -1.54 14.76
N MET A 322 11.10 -2.76 15.12
CA MET A 322 11.01 -3.94 14.26
C MET A 322 10.53 -5.15 15.05
N GLN A 323 9.55 -5.89 14.50
CA GLN A 323 9.10 -7.15 15.08
C GLN A 323 9.07 -8.31 14.09
N PHE A 324 9.60 -9.45 14.52
CA PHE A 324 9.74 -10.65 13.71
C PHE A 324 9.02 -11.82 14.38
N SER A 325 8.04 -12.41 13.70
CA SER A 325 7.39 -13.66 14.13
C SER A 325 7.52 -14.79 13.11
N MET A 326 8.20 -14.55 12.00
CA MET A 326 8.47 -15.54 10.94
C MET A 326 9.90 -15.40 10.40
N PRO A 327 10.40 -16.39 9.65
CA PRO A 327 11.75 -16.36 9.11
C PRO A 327 12.02 -15.22 8.13
N VAL A 328 13.20 -14.62 8.25
CA VAL A 328 13.75 -13.61 7.35
C VAL A 328 15.19 -13.97 7.00
N GLY A 329 15.63 -13.57 5.80
CA GLY A 329 17.03 -13.69 5.41
C GLY A 329 17.88 -12.62 6.09
N LYS A 330 18.28 -11.61 5.34
CA LYS A 330 19.18 -10.56 5.81
C LYS A 330 18.45 -9.26 6.06
N ILE A 331 18.66 -8.67 7.23
CA ILE A 331 18.15 -7.35 7.61
C ILE A 331 19.33 -6.43 7.86
N VAL A 332 19.35 -5.28 7.19
CA VAL A 332 20.38 -4.24 7.35
C VAL A 332 19.72 -2.95 7.81
N LEU A 333 20.22 -2.40 8.91
CA LEU A 333 19.95 -1.05 9.38
C LEU A 333 21.21 -0.22 9.16
N GLU A 334 21.18 0.72 8.22
CA GLU A 334 22.33 1.56 7.86
C GLU A 334 22.64 2.60 8.94
N ASN A 335 21.60 3.09 9.61
CA ASN A 335 21.74 3.83 10.84
C ASN A 335 21.15 2.94 11.96
N GLY A 336 19.96 3.25 12.45
CA GLY A 336 19.48 2.60 13.65
C GLY A 336 17.97 2.59 13.79
N VAL A 337 17.55 2.19 14.98
CA VAL A 337 16.16 2.20 15.39
C VAL A 337 16.03 3.12 16.60
N THR A 338 15.08 4.05 16.56
CA THR A 338 14.70 4.86 17.72
C THR A 338 13.25 4.58 18.06
N THR A 339 12.99 4.06 19.26
CA THR A 339 11.64 3.79 19.74
C THR A 339 11.36 4.55 21.03
N LYS A 340 10.30 5.36 21.04
CA LYS A 340 9.90 6.17 22.19
C LYS A 340 8.51 5.78 22.65
N GLY A 341 8.34 5.50 23.94
CA GLY A 341 7.06 5.11 24.51
C GLY A 341 7.23 4.28 25.77
N SER A 342 6.15 3.71 26.26
CA SER A 342 6.16 2.75 27.37
C SER A 342 5.29 1.55 27.02
N VAL A 343 4.78 0.81 28.00
CA VAL A 343 3.83 -0.28 27.78
C VAL A 343 2.49 0.26 27.30
N GLY A 344 1.93 -0.31 26.23
CA GLY A 344 0.68 0.17 25.63
C GLY A 344 -0.11 -0.89 24.88
N GLN A 345 -1.34 -0.54 24.48
CA GLN A 345 -2.21 -1.40 23.69
C GLN A 345 -1.91 -1.28 22.19
N THR A 346 -1.89 -2.41 21.48
CA THR A 346 -1.58 -2.49 20.05
C THR A 346 -2.41 -3.58 19.38
N LEU A 347 -2.79 -3.36 18.12
CA LEU A 347 -3.45 -4.37 17.30
C LEU A 347 -2.43 -5.37 16.74
N VAL A 348 -2.69 -6.66 16.91
CA VAL A 348 -1.92 -7.77 16.32
C VAL A 348 -2.89 -8.73 15.67
N LYS A 349 -2.88 -8.81 14.33
CA LYS A 349 -3.71 -9.76 13.55
C LYS A 349 -5.19 -9.75 13.98
N GLY A 350 -5.79 -8.57 14.15
CA GLY A 350 -7.19 -8.41 14.54
C GLY A 350 -7.48 -8.44 16.06
N GLU A 351 -6.46 -8.62 16.92
CA GLU A 351 -6.61 -8.69 18.38
C GLU A 351 -5.83 -7.58 19.10
N ILE A 352 -6.41 -6.97 20.15
CA ILE A 352 -5.70 -6.00 20.99
C ILE A 352 -4.84 -6.71 22.03
N LYS A 353 -3.55 -6.36 22.07
CA LYS A 353 -2.55 -6.89 23.01
C LYS A 353 -1.85 -5.74 23.74
N THR A 354 -1.35 -6.01 24.94
CA THR A 354 -0.46 -5.09 25.67
C THR A 354 0.98 -5.47 25.39
N LEU A 355 1.77 -4.57 24.82
CA LEU A 355 3.19 -4.79 24.51
C LEU A 355 4.05 -3.65 25.07
N HIS A 356 5.34 -3.95 25.26
CA HIS A 356 6.38 -2.97 25.57
C HIS A 356 6.77 -2.19 24.32
N ALA A 357 7.33 -0.99 24.52
CA ALA A 357 7.91 -0.25 23.42
C ALA A 357 9.36 -0.74 23.16
N ASP A 358 9.52 -1.63 22.19
CA ASP A 358 10.81 -2.29 21.90
C ASP A 358 11.45 -1.73 20.63
N ALA A 359 12.78 -1.56 20.58
CA ALA A 359 13.43 -1.21 19.31
C ALA A 359 13.47 -2.41 18.35
N ILE A 360 13.95 -3.57 18.80
CA ILE A 360 13.89 -4.83 18.05
C ILE A 360 13.30 -5.94 18.91
N SER A 361 12.29 -6.64 18.38
CA SER A 361 11.59 -7.74 19.04
C SER A 361 11.53 -8.99 18.14
N VAL A 362 12.21 -10.06 18.54
CA VAL A 362 12.22 -11.34 17.82
C VAL A 362 11.42 -12.35 18.63
N LEU A 363 10.20 -12.64 18.17
CA LEU A 363 9.25 -13.52 18.84
C LEU A 363 9.43 -14.98 18.42
N LYS A 364 8.76 -15.89 19.11
CA LYS A 364 8.66 -17.31 18.73
C LYS A 364 8.21 -17.46 17.27
N GLY A 365 8.96 -18.27 16.51
CA GLY A 365 8.79 -18.45 15.06
C GLY A 365 9.59 -17.46 14.22
N GLY A 366 10.00 -16.33 14.79
CA GLY A 366 10.95 -15.40 14.20
C GLY A 366 12.34 -16.01 14.11
N GLU A 367 12.91 -16.02 12.91
CA GLU A 367 14.24 -16.55 12.64
C GLU A 367 14.96 -15.59 11.69
N ILE A 368 16.01 -14.92 12.16
CA ILE A 368 16.79 -13.97 11.36
C ILE A 368 18.12 -14.62 10.97
N LYS A 369 18.36 -14.84 9.67
CA LYS A 369 19.64 -15.40 9.22
C LYS A 369 20.81 -14.46 9.46
N GLU A 370 20.60 -13.17 9.22
CA GLU A 370 21.62 -12.14 9.45
C GLU A 370 20.97 -10.80 9.79
N LEU A 371 21.33 -10.25 10.95
CA LEU A 371 20.96 -8.90 11.38
C LEU A 371 22.22 -8.04 11.45
N VAL A 372 22.25 -6.97 10.66
CA VAL A 372 23.33 -5.97 10.65
C VAL A 372 22.77 -4.64 11.09
N VAL A 373 23.32 -4.09 12.17
CA VAL A 373 22.96 -2.78 12.71
C VAL A 373 24.21 -1.91 12.74
N GLN A 374 24.30 -0.94 11.84
CA GLN A 374 25.48 -0.09 11.68
C GLN A 374 25.50 1.10 12.66
N GLY A 375 24.33 1.56 13.10
CA GLY A 375 24.14 2.60 14.08
C GLY A 375 23.53 2.09 15.38
N ASN A 376 22.80 2.96 16.09
CA ASN A 376 22.36 2.69 17.46
C ASN A 376 20.94 2.09 17.50
N LEU A 377 20.67 1.27 18.53
CA LEU A 377 19.31 0.96 18.95
C LEU A 377 18.99 1.81 20.18
N VAL A 378 18.08 2.77 20.03
CA VAL A 378 17.72 3.73 21.06
C VAL A 378 16.30 3.47 21.52
N THR A 379 16.11 3.30 22.83
CA THR A 379 14.77 3.27 23.44
C THR A 379 14.64 4.34 24.52
N GLU A 380 13.51 5.04 24.53
CA GLU A 380 13.20 6.10 25.51
C GLU A 380 11.81 5.89 26.13
N GLY A 381 11.76 5.80 27.46
CA GLY A 381 10.57 5.60 28.27
C GLY A 381 10.75 4.48 29.30
N ASN A 382 9.76 4.28 30.17
CA ASN A 382 9.86 3.30 31.25
C ASN A 382 9.50 1.89 30.75
N ASP A 383 10.17 0.87 31.30
CA ASP A 383 9.90 -0.54 31.01
C ASP A 383 9.96 -0.88 29.50
N VAL A 384 11.00 -0.35 28.85
CA VAL A 384 11.28 -0.54 27.41
C VAL A 384 12.52 -1.42 27.18
N VAL A 385 12.59 -2.09 26.03
CA VAL A 385 13.69 -2.99 25.69
C VAL A 385 14.38 -2.60 24.38
N GLY A 386 15.70 -2.42 24.41
CA GLY A 386 16.50 -2.15 23.21
C GLY A 386 16.51 -3.32 22.23
N TYR A 387 16.88 -4.50 22.71
CA TYR A 387 16.96 -5.71 21.91
C TYR A 387 16.34 -6.90 22.65
N HIS A 388 15.21 -7.39 22.15
CA HIS A 388 14.40 -8.41 22.79
C HIS A 388 14.31 -9.67 21.93
N VAL A 389 14.78 -10.81 22.44
CA VAL A 389 14.66 -12.12 21.78
C VAL A 389 13.84 -13.03 22.69
N ASN A 390 12.58 -13.25 22.31
CA ASN A 390 11.56 -13.96 23.07
C ASN A 390 11.15 -15.25 22.34
N GLY A 391 11.91 -16.33 22.57
CA GLY A 391 11.73 -17.62 21.90
C GLY A 391 11.99 -17.63 20.38
N GLY A 392 12.48 -16.52 19.83
CA GLY A 392 12.97 -16.40 18.46
C GLY A 392 14.46 -16.71 18.34
N GLN A 393 14.98 -16.67 17.11
CA GLN A 393 16.38 -16.98 16.81
C GLN A 393 17.01 -15.93 15.89
N VAL A 394 18.22 -15.52 16.22
CA VAL A 394 19.09 -14.72 15.36
C VAL A 394 20.37 -15.51 15.17
N HIS A 395 20.74 -15.83 13.92
CA HIS A 395 21.90 -16.68 13.63
C HIS A 395 23.21 -15.90 13.57
N LYS A 396 23.16 -14.71 12.98
CA LYS A 396 24.29 -13.78 12.86
C LYS A 396 23.83 -12.40 13.26
N LEU A 397 24.61 -11.77 14.14
CA LEU A 397 24.39 -10.41 14.60
C LEU A 397 25.68 -9.62 14.45
N SER A 398 25.60 -8.51 13.74
CA SER A 398 26.63 -7.45 13.73
C SER A 398 25.99 -6.18 14.28
N LEU A 399 26.62 -5.59 15.29
CA LEU A 399 26.20 -4.33 15.91
C LEU A 399 27.43 -3.44 16.01
N ASP A 400 27.49 -2.41 15.15
CA ASP A 400 28.60 -1.44 15.12
C ASP A 400 28.35 -0.25 16.06
N GLY A 401 27.08 0.09 16.30
CA GLY A 401 26.67 1.13 17.24
C GLY A 401 26.37 0.61 18.65
N GLU A 402 25.60 1.40 19.41
CA GLU A 402 25.31 1.15 20.82
C GLU A 402 23.84 0.80 21.09
N LEU A 403 23.59 0.06 22.18
CA LEU A 403 22.27 -0.10 22.78
C LEU A 403 22.09 0.98 23.84
N ILE A 404 21.23 1.96 23.56
CA ILE A 404 21.01 3.11 24.43
C ILE A 404 19.58 3.05 24.97
N THR A 405 19.42 2.73 26.25
CA THR A 405 18.11 2.64 26.89
C THR A 405 17.95 3.71 27.97
N LYS A 406 16.90 4.52 27.85
CA LYS A 406 16.64 5.66 28.73
C LYS A 406 15.28 5.52 29.40
N GLY A 407 15.27 5.22 30.71
CA GLY A 407 14.04 5.17 31.51
C GLY A 407 14.18 4.27 32.72
N GLN A 408 13.16 4.27 33.58
CA GLN A 408 13.13 3.37 34.75
C GLN A 408 12.76 1.95 34.30
N GLU A 409 13.41 0.96 34.90
CA GLU A 409 13.18 -0.48 34.65
C GLU A 409 13.45 -0.94 33.20
N SER A 410 13.92 -0.05 32.33
CA SER A 410 14.29 -0.32 30.95
C SER A 410 15.55 -1.19 30.86
N LYS A 411 15.60 -2.07 29.86
CA LYS A 411 16.70 -3.02 29.68
C LYS A 411 17.30 -2.90 28.28
N ALA A 412 18.63 -2.89 28.19
CA ALA A 412 19.32 -2.93 26.91
C ALA A 412 19.00 -4.22 26.15
N ILE A 413 19.03 -5.35 26.85
CA ILE A 413 18.83 -6.68 26.27
C ILE A 413 17.90 -7.51 27.16
N VAL A 414 16.99 -8.23 26.51
CA VAL A 414 16.22 -9.32 27.13
C VAL A 414 16.27 -10.54 26.20
N ILE A 415 16.74 -11.67 26.73
CA ILE A 415 16.72 -12.96 26.04
C ILE A 415 15.96 -13.92 26.94
N GLU A 416 14.82 -14.42 26.47
CA GLU A 416 13.91 -15.24 27.28
C GLU A 416 13.17 -16.29 26.45
N ASN A 417 12.47 -17.20 27.14
CA ASN A 417 11.65 -18.26 26.55
C ASN A 417 12.40 -19.09 25.49
N ASP A 418 13.63 -19.47 25.81
CA ASP A 418 14.56 -20.21 24.93
C ASP A 418 15.01 -19.44 23.67
N GLY A 419 14.94 -18.10 23.71
CA GLY A 419 15.48 -17.23 22.66
C GLY A 419 16.98 -17.40 22.46
N GLN A 420 17.43 -17.31 21.20
CA GLN A 420 18.84 -17.54 20.83
C GLN A 420 19.38 -16.41 19.96
N THR A 421 20.57 -15.91 20.31
CA THR A 421 21.29 -14.88 19.54
C THR A 421 22.78 -14.90 19.90
N PRO A 422 23.70 -14.60 18.95
CA PRO A 422 25.11 -14.41 19.25
C PRO A 422 25.32 -13.32 20.29
N THR A 423 25.97 -13.68 21.40
CA THR A 423 26.20 -12.74 22.51
C THR A 423 27.52 -11.98 22.39
N GLN A 424 28.40 -12.34 21.45
CA GLN A 424 29.73 -11.74 21.33
C GLN A 424 29.67 -10.22 21.08
N ALA A 425 28.76 -9.76 20.22
CA ALA A 425 28.53 -8.33 19.95
C ALA A 425 27.77 -7.61 21.09
N LEU A 426 27.30 -8.36 22.09
CA LEU A 426 26.38 -7.90 23.13
C LEU A 426 26.98 -7.97 24.55
N GLN A 427 28.22 -8.46 24.71
CA GLN A 427 28.81 -8.79 26.01
C GLN A 427 28.85 -7.61 27.01
N GLN A 428 28.93 -6.37 26.54
CA GLN A 428 28.95 -5.19 27.41
C GLN A 428 27.58 -4.81 28.00
N TYR A 429 26.50 -5.44 27.52
CA TYR A 429 25.11 -5.14 27.89
C TYR A 429 24.40 -6.28 28.62
N LEU A 430 25.05 -7.45 28.75
CA LEU A 430 24.62 -8.61 29.54
C LEU A 430 25.21 -8.50 30.95
#